data_AF-A0A103E0W4-F1
#
_entry.id   AF-A0A103E0W4-F1
#
_cell.length_a   1.000
_cell.length_b   1.000
_cell.length_c   1.000
_cell.angle_alpha   90.00
_cell.angle_beta   90.00
_cell.angle_gamma   90.00
#
_symmetry.space_group_name_H-M   'P 1'
#
loop_
_entity.id
_entity.type
_entity.pdbx_description
1 polymer ?
#
loop_
_entity_poly.entity_id
_entity_poly.type
_entity_poly.pdbx_seq_one_letter_code
_entity_poly.pdbx_strand_id
1 'polypeptide(L)'
;MARVSGKLDKDGNLVSLGAAIRARRKELEMSQEALADFAEIDRSHMGKIERGERNVTFMNIVRIARAMQVLPSELLRDAGL
;
A
#
# COMPACT_ATOMS: atom_id res chain seq x y z
N MET A 1 -11.15 13.28 -16.50
CA MET A 1 -9.75 13.14 -16.02
C MET A 1 -9.31 11.70 -16.21
N ALA A 2 -8.07 11.46 -16.63
CA ALA A 2 -7.53 10.10 -16.72
C ALA A 2 -7.49 9.45 -15.33
N ARG A 3 -7.86 8.16 -15.24
CA ARG A 3 -7.81 7.43 -13.97
C ARG A 3 -6.36 7.31 -13.51
N VAL A 4 -6.02 7.98 -12.41
CA VAL A 4 -4.67 7.91 -11.81
C VAL A 4 -4.34 6.43 -11.54
N SER A 5 -3.23 5.97 -12.10
CA SER A 5 -2.76 4.59 -12.04
C SER A 5 -1.24 4.57 -12.09
N GLY A 6 -0.62 3.44 -11.78
CA GLY A 6 0.84 3.30 -11.84
C GLY A 6 1.45 3.72 -13.18
N LYS A 7 0.72 3.55 -14.30
CA LYS A 7 1.19 3.97 -15.62
C LYS A 7 1.30 5.48 -15.81
N LEU A 8 0.57 6.27 -15.02
CA LEU A 8 0.50 7.73 -15.13
C LEU A 8 1.29 8.44 -14.02
N ASP A 9 1.82 7.69 -13.06
CA ASP A 9 2.62 8.19 -11.95
C ASP A 9 4.09 8.30 -12.37
N LYS A 10 4.48 9.46 -12.91
CA LYS A 10 5.82 9.72 -13.45
C LYS A 10 6.91 9.70 -12.38
N ASP A 11 6.54 10.04 -11.15
CA ASP A 11 7.47 10.16 -10.03
C ASP A 11 7.68 8.81 -9.31
N GLY A 12 6.88 7.79 -9.65
CA GLY A 12 7.02 6.44 -9.10
C GLY A 12 6.53 6.30 -7.65
N ASN A 13 5.78 7.28 -7.13
CA ASN A 13 5.25 7.32 -5.77
C ASN A 13 4.44 6.07 -5.40
N LEU A 14 3.63 5.54 -6.31
CA LEU A 14 2.82 4.33 -6.12
C LEU A 14 3.69 3.08 -6.00
N VAL A 15 4.79 3.01 -6.75
CA VAL A 15 5.76 1.92 -6.65
C VAL A 15 6.50 1.99 -5.32
N SER A 16 6.96 3.18 -4.91
CA SER A 16 7.63 3.37 -3.62
C SER A 16 6.72 3.02 -2.44
N LEU A 17 5.47 3.51 -2.44
CA LEU A 17 4.50 3.20 -1.41
C LEU A 17 4.15 1.71 -1.37
N GLY A 18 3.91 1.09 -2.54
CA GLY A 18 3.65 -0.34 -2.64
C GLY A 18 4.81 -1.19 -2.11
N ALA A 19 6.05 -0.80 -2.40
CA ALA A 19 7.24 -1.46 -1.91
C ALA A 19 7.39 -1.34 -0.38
N ALA A 20 7.14 -0.15 0.18
CA ALA A 20 7.18 0.08 1.63
C ALA A 20 6.15 -0.80 2.37
N ILE A 21 4.91 -0.83 1.88
CA ILE A 21 3.85 -1.71 2.41
C ILE A 21 4.27 -3.18 2.35
N ARG A 22 4.81 -3.62 1.20
CA ARG A 22 5.26 -5.01 1.02
C ARG A 22 6.42 -5.38 1.95
N ALA A 23 7.37 -4.48 2.17
CA ALA A 23 8.52 -4.69 3.06
C ALA A 23 8.04 -4.87 4.50
N ARG A 24 7.29 -3.91 5.03
CA ARG A 24 6.67 -3.96 6.36
C ARG A 24 5.82 -5.22 6.55
N ARG A 25 5.04 -5.62 5.54
CA ARG A 25 4.19 -6.82 5.63
C ARG A 25 5.05 -8.07 5.85
N LYS A 26 6.17 -8.17 5.14
CA LYS A 26 7.09 -9.29 5.28
C LYS A 26 7.81 -9.29 6.62
N GLU A 27 8.16 -8.12 7.15
CA GLU A 27 8.75 -7.98 8.50
C GLU A 27 7.78 -8.48 9.59
N LEU A 28 6.48 -8.27 9.39
CA LEU A 28 5.41 -8.79 10.25
C LEU A 28 5.04 -10.26 9.96
N GLU A 29 5.77 -10.93 9.05
CA GLU A 29 5.51 -12.31 8.61
C GLU A 29 4.07 -12.56 8.10
N MET A 30 3.41 -11.50 7.62
CA MET A 30 2.03 -11.57 7.16
C MET A 30 1.95 -12.02 5.71
N SER A 31 1.00 -12.90 5.41
CA SER A 31 0.62 -13.16 4.02
C SER A 31 -0.11 -11.94 3.43
N GLN A 32 -0.13 -11.83 2.10
CA GLN A 32 -0.88 -10.76 1.43
C GLN A 32 -2.39 -10.85 1.71
N GLU A 33 -2.90 -12.07 1.87
CA GLU A 33 -4.30 -12.32 2.25
C GLU A 33 -4.57 -11.86 3.68
N ALA A 34 -3.69 -12.17 4.64
CA ALA A 34 -3.82 -11.68 6.00
C ALA A 34 -3.86 -10.15 6.06
N LEU A 35 -2.93 -9.45 5.39
CA LEU A 35 -2.95 -7.99 5.38
C LEU A 35 -4.22 -7.43 4.72
N ALA A 36 -4.68 -8.05 3.64
CA ALA A 36 -5.93 -7.70 2.97
C ALA A 36 -7.12 -7.83 3.91
N ASP A 37 -7.24 -8.94 4.63
CA ASP A 37 -8.32 -9.18 5.57
C ASP A 37 -8.31 -8.18 6.73
N PHE A 38 -7.16 -7.96 7.37
CA PHE A 38 -7.03 -7.00 8.46
C PHE A 38 -7.26 -5.54 8.02
N ALA A 39 -6.86 -5.19 6.80
CA ALA A 39 -7.13 -3.87 6.22
C ALA A 39 -8.53 -3.78 5.60
N GLU A 40 -9.30 -4.88 5.59
CA GLU A 40 -10.61 -5.02 4.93
C GLU A 40 -10.57 -4.54 3.46
N ILE A 41 -9.52 -4.93 2.74
CA ILE A 41 -9.28 -4.64 1.32
C ILE A 41 -9.28 -5.97 0.57
N ASP A 42 -9.93 -6.01 -0.60
CA ASP A 42 -9.87 -7.19 -1.47
C ASP A 42 -8.40 -7.61 -1.74
N ARG A 43 -8.09 -8.89 -1.58
CA ARG A 43 -6.74 -9.44 -1.75
C ARG A 43 -6.12 -9.08 -3.11
N SER A 44 -6.90 -9.12 -4.20
CA SER A 44 -6.41 -8.74 -5.54
C SER A 44 -6.08 -7.25 -5.59
N HIS A 45 -6.87 -6.40 -4.93
CA HIS A 45 -6.58 -4.99 -4.79
C HIS A 45 -5.33 -4.73 -3.95
N MET A 46 -5.16 -5.40 -2.80
CA MET A 46 -3.94 -5.33 -1.98
C MET A 46 -2.71 -5.68 -2.82
N GLY A 47 -2.76 -6.74 -3.62
CA GLY A 47 -1.66 -7.10 -4.49
C GLY A 47 -1.34 -6.06 -5.57
N LYS A 48 -2.35 -5.40 -6.12
CA LYS A 48 -2.14 -4.29 -7.06
C LYS A 48 -1.52 -3.06 -6.39
N ILE A 49 -1.87 -2.79 -5.13
CA ILE A 49 -1.28 -1.71 -4.32
C ILE A 49 0.20 -1.99 -4.07
N GLU A 50 0.55 -3.21 -3.61
CA GLU A 50 1.95 -3.57 -3.35
C GLU A 50 2.86 -3.51 -4.60
N ARG A 51 2.27 -3.65 -5.79
CA ARG A 51 2.99 -3.52 -7.07
C ARG A 51 2.94 -2.11 -7.67
N GLY A 52 2.32 -1.14 -7.00
CA GLY A 52 2.14 0.23 -7.51
C GLY A 52 1.20 0.33 -8.72
N GLU A 53 0.41 -0.69 -9.03
CA GLU A 53 -0.45 -0.75 -10.22
C GLU A 53 -1.75 0.06 -10.05
N ARG A 54 -2.11 0.40 -8.81
CA ARG A 54 -3.34 1.13 -8.47
C ARG A 54 -3.04 2.27 -7.52
N ASN A 55 -3.65 3.42 -7.81
CA ASN A 55 -3.68 4.51 -6.87
C ASN A 55 -4.51 4.10 -5.64
N VAL A 56 -3.96 4.37 -4.46
CA VAL A 56 -4.58 4.03 -3.18
C VAL A 56 -5.27 5.27 -2.63
N THR A 57 -6.48 5.11 -2.08
CA THR A 57 -7.17 6.20 -1.41
C THR A 57 -6.56 6.43 -0.02
N PHE A 58 -6.67 7.65 0.50
CA PHE A 58 -6.20 7.97 1.85
C PHE A 58 -6.77 7.01 2.91
N MET A 59 -8.06 6.69 2.84
CA MET A 59 -8.70 5.75 3.78
C MET A 59 -8.09 4.34 3.72
N ASN A 60 -7.68 3.88 2.53
CA ASN A 60 -6.99 2.60 2.43
C ASN A 60 -5.57 2.66 3.01
N ILE A 61 -4.85 3.77 2.87
CA ILE A 61 -3.55 3.96 3.55
C ILE A 61 -3.74 3.87 5.07
N VAL A 62 -4.77 4.54 5.61
CA VAL A 62 -5.08 4.48 7.05
C VAL A 62 -5.41 3.06 7.52
N ARG A 63 -6.20 2.31 6.74
CA ARG A 63 -6.57 0.92 7.08
C ARG A 63 -5.35 -0.02 7.02
N ILE A 64 -4.51 0.12 6.00
CA ILE A 64 -3.26 -0.64 5.86
C ILE A 64 -2.33 -0.34 7.04
N ALA A 65 -2.12 0.93 7.37
CA ALA A 65 -1.28 1.32 8.51
C ALA A 65 -1.79 0.73 9.83
N ARG A 66 -3.11 0.80 10.08
CA ARG A 66 -3.74 0.19 11.26
C ARG A 66 -3.59 -1.33 11.30
N ALA A 67 -3.78 -2.01 10.18
CA ALA A 67 -3.58 -3.46 10.07
C ALA A 67 -2.15 -3.88 10.42
N MET A 68 -1.18 -2.99 10.19
CA MET A 68 0.24 -3.18 10.48
C MET A 68 0.67 -2.56 11.83
N GLN A 69 -0.27 -1.99 12.59
CA GLN A 69 -0.04 -1.29 13.86
C GLN A 69 0.98 -0.14 13.80
N VAL A 70 1.01 0.59 12.68
CA VAL A 70 1.87 1.76 12.47
C VAL A 70 1.04 3.00 12.13
N LEU A 71 1.67 4.18 12.19
CA LEU A 71 1.04 5.39 11.69
C LEU A 71 1.12 5.46 10.15
N PRO A 72 0.13 6.07 9.48
CA PRO A 72 0.20 6.32 8.03
C PRO A 72 1.46 7.10 7.62
N SER A 73 1.91 8.04 8.46
CA SER A 73 3.13 8.82 8.24
C SER A 73 4.39 7.96 8.20
N GLU A 74 4.42 6.83 8.90
CA GLU A 74 5.55 5.92 8.85
C GLU A 74 5.60 5.17 7.52
N LEU A 75 4.46 4.74 6.99
CA LEU A 75 4.41 4.15 5.65
C LEU A 75 4.87 5.14 4.56
N LEU A 76 4.50 6.42 4.70
CA LEU A 76 4.95 7.47 3.78
C LEU A 76 6.46 7.72 3.91
N ARG A 77 6.97 7.81 5.15
CA ARG A 77 8.40 7.93 5.42
C ARG A 77 9.20 6.78 4.82
N ASP A 78 8.74 5.55 4.99
CA ASP A 78 9.41 4.36 4.44
C ASP A 78 9.35 4.31 2.90
N ALA A 79 8.34 4.95 2.31
CA ALA A 79 8.22 5.17 0.87
C ALA A 79 9.05 6.36 0.35
N GLY A 80 9.68 7.14 1.23
CA GLY A 80 10.41 8.36 0.87
C GLY A 80 9.52 9.54 0.47
N LEU A 81 8.30 9.60 1.02
CA LEU A 81 7.27 10.61 0.74
C LEU A 81 6.97 11.51 1.94
#